data_AF-A0A857C8X1-F1
#
_entry.id   AF-A0A857C8X1-F1
#
_cell.length_a   1.000
_cell.length_b   1.000
_cell.length_c   1.000
_cell.angle_alpha   90.00
_cell.angle_beta   90.00
_cell.angle_gamma   90.00
#
_symmetry.space_group_name_H-M   'P 1'
#
loop_
_entity.id
_entity.type
_entity.pdbx_description
1 polymer ?
#
loop_
_entity_poly.entity_id
_entity_poly.type
_entity_poly.pdbx_seq_one_letter_code
_entity_poly.pdbx_strand_id
1 'polypeptide(L)'
;MNDRLKETPSQTAGPYVHIGTAPQAIGRPALPNQPGPVIESNTGEAIVIEGLVRDGAGAPVRDAMLEIWQADGMGRVGEYGLFARATTDFDTGIFRFQTVRPGQHAEGHPPHVAVLIFARGINIHLHTRMYFPEDREALARDPDMRRLEPEAVATLVAAEDGKTEDGLPLYRFDIRLQGENETVFFDI
;
A
#
# COMPACT_ATOMS: atom_id res chain seq x y z
N MET A 1 7.94 37.93 5.72
CA MET A 1 7.18 36.82 6.34
C MET A 1 6.44 36.12 5.22
N ASN A 2 6.43 34.79 5.19
CA ASN A 2 5.85 34.03 4.08
C ASN A 2 4.33 34.06 4.23
N ASP A 3 3.59 34.72 3.33
CA ASP A 3 2.11 34.87 3.35
C ASP A 3 1.36 33.57 2.98
N ARG A 4 2.01 32.41 3.10
CA ARG A 4 1.37 31.12 2.87
C ARG A 4 0.58 30.74 4.12
N LEU A 5 -0.69 30.38 3.91
CA LEU A 5 -1.49 29.72 4.94
C LEU A 5 -0.79 28.43 5.38
N LYS A 6 -0.89 28.09 6.66
CA LYS A 6 -0.39 26.83 7.20
C LYS A 6 -1.31 25.70 6.76
N GLU A 7 -0.73 24.54 6.46
CA GLU A 7 -1.48 23.31 6.27
C GLU A 7 -2.22 22.94 7.57
N THR A 8 -3.43 22.41 7.42
CA THR A 8 -4.21 21.90 8.56
C THR A 8 -3.48 20.71 9.18
N PRO A 9 -3.21 20.71 10.49
CA PRO A 9 -2.46 19.62 11.12
C PRO A 9 -3.22 18.30 11.03
N SER A 10 -2.51 17.24 10.64
CA SER A 10 -3.04 15.87 10.61
C SER A 10 -3.35 15.35 12.02
N GLN A 11 -4.21 14.34 12.10
CA GLN A 11 -4.54 13.60 13.31
C GLN A 11 -4.72 12.11 12.98
N THR A 12 -4.61 11.27 13.99
CA THR A 12 -4.88 9.84 13.83
C THR A 12 -6.30 9.59 13.32
N ALA A 13 -6.42 8.61 12.42
CA ALA A 13 -7.71 8.13 11.94
C ALA A 13 -8.55 7.48 13.05
N GLY A 14 -7.90 7.03 14.13
CA GLY A 14 -8.53 6.37 15.25
C GLY A 14 -9.00 4.93 14.95
N PRO A 15 -9.53 4.22 15.95
CA PRO A 15 -9.90 2.80 15.81
C PRO A 15 -11.18 2.56 14.98
N TYR A 16 -11.93 3.63 14.69
CA TYR A 16 -13.25 3.56 14.05
C TYR A 16 -13.29 4.22 12.67
N VAL A 17 -12.13 4.45 12.04
CA VAL A 17 -12.00 5.02 10.69
C VAL A 17 -12.95 4.34 9.70
N HIS A 18 -13.11 3.02 9.85
CA HIS A 18 -13.98 2.14 9.08
C HIS A 18 -15.44 2.62 8.96
N ILE A 19 -15.97 3.31 9.97
CA ILE A 19 -17.36 3.83 9.92
C ILE A 19 -17.54 4.79 8.74
N GLY A 20 -16.55 5.64 8.48
CA GLY A 20 -16.61 6.66 7.43
C GLY A 20 -15.97 6.22 6.11
N THR A 21 -15.05 5.25 6.14
CA THR A 21 -14.21 4.93 4.97
C THR A 21 -14.37 3.50 4.44
N ALA A 22 -14.87 2.57 5.26
CA ALA A 22 -14.97 1.14 4.96
C ALA A 22 -16.11 0.42 5.73
N PRO A 23 -17.38 0.90 5.68
CA PRO A 23 -18.49 0.33 6.47
C PRO A 23 -18.72 -1.17 6.29
N GLN A 24 -18.41 -1.72 5.11
CA GLN A 24 -18.54 -3.14 4.80
C GLN A 24 -17.64 -4.00 5.69
N ALA A 25 -16.46 -3.50 6.06
CA ALA A 25 -15.54 -4.19 6.97
C ALA A 25 -16.13 -4.37 8.38
N ILE A 26 -17.18 -3.61 8.73
CA ILE A 26 -17.88 -3.68 10.01
C ILE A 26 -19.36 -4.12 9.82
N GLY A 27 -19.67 -4.81 8.72
CA GLY A 27 -21.00 -5.37 8.46
C GLY A 27 -22.08 -4.34 8.13
N ARG A 28 -21.70 -3.15 7.64
CA ARG A 28 -22.63 -2.11 7.19
C ARG A 28 -22.65 -1.98 5.67
N PRO A 29 -23.74 -1.47 5.07
CA PRO A 29 -23.81 -1.22 3.64
C PRO A 29 -22.71 -0.26 3.16
N ALA A 30 -22.28 -0.45 1.91
CA ALA A 30 -21.39 0.47 1.22
C ALA A 30 -21.95 1.90 1.15
N LEU A 31 -21.07 2.90 1.26
CA LEU A 31 -21.42 4.25 0.84
C LEU A 31 -21.43 4.35 -0.69
N PRO A 32 -22.24 5.24 -1.29
CA PRO A 32 -22.20 5.49 -2.72
C PRO A 32 -20.78 5.86 -3.19
N ASN A 33 -20.32 5.24 -4.27
CA ASN A 33 -19.00 5.48 -4.88
C ASN A 33 -17.81 5.27 -3.94
N GLN A 34 -17.98 4.46 -2.90
CA GLN A 34 -16.90 4.17 -1.97
C GLN A 34 -15.86 3.27 -2.64
N PRO A 35 -14.56 3.59 -2.55
CA PRO A 35 -13.50 2.72 -3.03
C PRO A 35 -13.48 1.40 -2.23
N GLY A 36 -13.24 0.31 -2.96
CA GLY A 36 -13.07 -1.03 -2.39
C GLY A 36 -11.65 -1.56 -2.61
N PRO A 37 -11.39 -2.83 -2.25
CA PRO A 37 -10.07 -3.44 -2.35
C PRO A 37 -9.74 -3.97 -3.75
N VAL A 38 -10.59 -3.69 -4.75
CA VAL A 38 -10.47 -4.22 -6.11
C VAL A 38 -10.26 -3.08 -7.09
N ILE A 39 -9.20 -3.18 -7.88
CA ILE A 39 -8.93 -2.37 -9.07
C ILE A 39 -9.13 -3.25 -10.29
N GLU A 40 -9.98 -2.79 -11.21
CA GLU A 40 -10.13 -3.40 -12.53
C GLU A 40 -9.38 -2.56 -13.56
N SER A 41 -8.61 -3.22 -14.42
CA SER A 41 -7.94 -2.59 -15.57
C SER A 41 -7.90 -3.54 -16.75
N ASN A 42 -7.97 -2.99 -17.96
CA ASN A 42 -7.84 -3.76 -19.20
C ASN A 42 -6.38 -3.94 -19.64
N THR A 43 -5.42 -3.56 -18.79
CA THR A 43 -3.98 -3.71 -19.04
C THR A 43 -3.28 -4.22 -17.80
N GLY A 44 -2.17 -4.92 -18.00
CA GLY A 44 -1.42 -5.56 -16.92
C GLY A 44 -1.97 -6.93 -16.55
N GLU A 45 -1.14 -7.73 -15.89
CA GLU A 45 -1.53 -9.02 -15.33
C GLU A 45 -2.36 -8.80 -14.07
N ALA A 46 -3.50 -9.48 -13.94
CA ALA A 46 -4.28 -9.45 -12.71
C ALA A 46 -3.52 -10.19 -11.60
N ILE A 47 -3.37 -9.54 -10.45
CA ILE A 47 -2.59 -10.02 -9.30
C ILE A 47 -3.37 -9.79 -8.00
N VAL A 48 -2.94 -10.46 -6.95
CA VAL A 48 -3.37 -10.20 -5.58
C VAL A 48 -2.18 -9.79 -4.72
N ILE A 49 -2.39 -8.82 -3.85
CA ILE A 49 -1.43 -8.34 -2.86
C ILE A 49 -2.03 -8.55 -1.47
N GLU A 50 -1.32 -9.26 -0.61
CA GLU A 50 -1.74 -9.55 0.77
C GLU A 50 -0.61 -9.34 1.76
N GLY A 51 -0.95 -9.07 3.01
CA GLY A 51 0.05 -8.96 4.06
C GLY A 51 -0.53 -8.61 5.41
N LEU A 52 0.37 -8.45 6.36
CA LEU A 52 0.10 -7.98 7.71
C LEU A 52 0.77 -6.63 7.92
N VAL A 53 0.07 -5.70 8.58
CA VAL A 53 0.70 -4.57 9.24
C VAL A 53 1.06 -5.03 10.66
N ARG A 54 2.30 -4.81 11.08
CA ARG A 54 2.82 -5.23 12.40
C ARG A 54 3.34 -4.04 13.19
N ASP A 55 3.00 -4.00 14.48
CA ASP A 55 3.53 -3.02 15.42
C ASP A 55 4.97 -3.34 15.87
N GLY A 56 5.55 -2.48 16.72
CA GLY A 56 6.90 -2.67 17.26
C GLY A 56 7.10 -3.89 18.17
N ALA A 57 6.01 -4.54 18.61
CA ALA A 57 6.05 -5.82 19.31
C ALA A 57 5.87 -7.02 18.35
N GLY A 58 5.71 -6.77 17.04
CA GLY A 58 5.47 -7.77 16.01
C GLY A 58 4.02 -8.25 15.92
N ALA A 59 3.10 -7.66 16.70
CA ALA A 59 1.70 -8.05 16.72
C ALA A 59 0.96 -7.47 15.49
N PRO A 60 0.00 -8.21 14.90
CA PRO A 60 -0.83 -7.69 13.83
C PRO A 60 -1.65 -6.46 14.27
N VAL A 61 -1.57 -5.38 13.50
CA VAL A 61 -2.44 -4.22 13.62
C VAL A 61 -3.74 -4.54 12.89
N ARG A 62 -4.81 -4.77 13.64
CA ARG A 62 -6.11 -5.25 13.13
C ARG A 62 -7.12 -4.14 12.85
N ASP A 63 -6.77 -2.90 13.17
CA ASP A 63 -7.59 -1.71 12.93
C ASP A 63 -6.97 -0.77 11.87
N ALA A 64 -6.07 -1.30 11.02
CA ALA A 64 -5.43 -0.53 9.97
C ALA A 64 -6.32 -0.42 8.71
N MET A 65 -6.29 0.76 8.12
CA MET A 65 -6.80 1.04 6.79
C MET A 65 -5.61 1.36 5.87
N LEU A 66 -5.61 0.76 4.70
CA LEU A 66 -4.60 0.98 3.69
C LEU A 66 -5.25 1.55 2.43
N GLU A 67 -4.58 2.49 1.81
CA GLU A 67 -4.92 2.99 0.48
C GLU A 67 -3.76 2.71 -0.46
N ILE A 68 -4.07 2.23 -1.65
CA ILE A 68 -3.08 2.04 -2.70
C ILE A 68 -3.35 2.97 -3.86
N TRP A 69 -2.27 3.43 -4.45
CA TRP A 69 -2.28 4.20 -5.68
C TRP A 69 -1.21 3.67 -6.64
N GLN A 70 -1.56 3.50 -7.91
CA GLN A 70 -0.63 3.00 -8.91
C GLN A 70 -1.02 3.44 -10.33
N ALA A 71 -0.09 3.28 -11.27
CA ALA A 71 -0.39 3.29 -12.69
C ALA A 71 -1.05 1.98 -13.15
N ASP A 72 -1.61 2.00 -14.36
CA ASP A 72 -2.06 0.78 -15.04
C ASP A 72 -0.88 -0.06 -15.57
N GLY A 73 -1.17 -1.23 -16.17
CA GLY A 73 -0.15 -2.14 -16.68
C GLY A 73 0.72 -1.59 -17.82
N MET A 74 0.38 -0.42 -18.39
CA MET A 74 1.19 0.29 -19.38
C MET A 74 1.93 1.50 -18.78
N GLY A 75 1.85 1.72 -17.46
CA GLY A 75 2.47 2.86 -16.80
C GLY A 75 1.67 4.16 -16.95
N ARG A 76 0.39 4.09 -17.35
CA ARG A 76 -0.47 5.28 -17.49
C ARG A 76 -1.21 5.54 -16.18
N VAL A 77 -1.30 6.81 -15.80
CA VAL A 77 -1.99 7.22 -14.55
C VAL A 77 -3.38 7.81 -14.81
N GLY A 78 -3.75 8.15 -16.05
CA GLY A 78 -5.01 8.83 -16.31
C GLY A 78 -5.13 10.13 -15.49
N GLU A 79 -6.34 10.48 -15.06
CA GLU A 79 -6.58 11.70 -14.26
C GLU A 79 -6.25 11.50 -12.77
N TYR A 80 -6.49 10.31 -12.23
CA TYR A 80 -6.42 10.05 -10.78
C TYR A 80 -5.59 8.82 -10.38
N GLY A 81 -4.96 8.13 -11.32
CA GLY A 81 -4.38 6.81 -11.12
C GLY A 81 -5.43 5.72 -10.89
N LEU A 82 -4.95 4.50 -10.69
CA LEU A 82 -5.76 3.42 -10.15
C LEU A 82 -5.66 3.47 -8.63
N PHE A 83 -6.81 3.47 -7.96
CA PHE A 83 -6.92 3.66 -6.53
C PHE A 83 -7.78 2.57 -5.90
N ALA A 84 -7.34 2.04 -4.76
CA ALA A 84 -8.15 1.14 -3.94
C ALA A 84 -7.92 1.40 -2.46
N ARG A 85 -8.89 0.94 -1.67
CA ARG A 85 -8.85 0.99 -0.22
C ARG A 85 -9.22 -0.37 0.36
N ALA A 86 -8.40 -0.84 1.28
CA ALA A 86 -8.67 -2.05 2.05
C ALA A 86 -8.48 -1.78 3.54
N THR A 87 -8.97 -2.69 4.35
CA THR A 87 -8.76 -2.71 5.80
C THR A 87 -8.12 -4.03 6.15
N THR A 88 -7.39 -4.07 7.26
CA THR A 88 -7.00 -5.33 7.85
C THR A 88 -8.24 -6.04 8.38
N ASP A 89 -8.33 -7.34 8.14
CA ASP A 89 -9.36 -8.19 8.74
C ASP A 89 -9.22 -8.20 10.28
N PHE A 90 -10.34 -8.09 11.01
CA PHE A 90 -10.31 -7.92 12.46
C PHE A 90 -9.88 -9.19 13.21
N ASP A 91 -10.04 -10.37 12.61
CA ASP A 91 -9.73 -11.65 13.23
C ASP A 91 -8.30 -12.10 12.92
N THR A 92 -7.89 -11.96 11.65
CA THR A 92 -6.60 -12.44 11.13
C THR A 92 -5.54 -11.34 11.05
N GLY A 93 -5.94 -10.08 10.87
CA GLY A 93 -5.07 -8.93 10.62
C GLY A 93 -4.63 -8.78 9.15
N ILE A 94 -5.06 -9.67 8.26
CA ILE A 94 -4.62 -9.67 6.86
C ILE A 94 -5.33 -8.53 6.11
N PHE A 95 -4.56 -7.70 5.40
CA PHE A 95 -5.11 -6.85 4.35
C PHE A 95 -4.98 -7.55 2.99
N ARG A 96 -5.89 -7.24 2.07
CA ARG A 96 -5.91 -7.84 0.74
C ARG A 96 -6.37 -6.83 -0.31
N PHE A 97 -5.66 -6.80 -1.44
CA PHE A 97 -6.03 -6.06 -2.65
C PHE A 97 -6.02 -6.99 -3.85
N GLN A 98 -6.99 -6.85 -4.75
CA GLN A 98 -6.94 -7.42 -6.09
C GLN A 98 -6.75 -6.27 -7.08
N THR A 99 -5.71 -6.35 -7.92
CA THR A 99 -5.34 -5.27 -8.83
C THR A 99 -4.66 -5.84 -10.07
N VAL A 100 -4.03 -4.99 -10.86
CA VAL A 100 -3.13 -5.37 -11.95
C VAL A 100 -1.68 -5.01 -11.61
N ARG A 101 -0.72 -5.78 -12.10
CA ARG A 101 0.70 -5.41 -12.03
C ARG A 101 0.90 -4.08 -12.79
N PRO A 102 1.38 -3.01 -12.14
CA PRO A 102 1.59 -1.72 -12.79
C PRO A 102 2.72 -1.81 -13.81
N GLY A 103 2.67 -0.95 -14.82
CA GLY A 103 3.81 -0.63 -15.68
C GLY A 103 4.64 0.51 -15.08
N GLN A 104 5.79 0.79 -15.71
CA GLN A 104 6.65 1.90 -15.31
C GLN A 104 6.01 3.23 -15.70
N HIS A 105 5.66 4.06 -14.70
CA HIS A 105 5.06 5.37 -14.94
C HIS A 105 6.07 6.51 -15.08
N ALA A 106 7.18 6.44 -14.34
CA ALA A 106 8.20 7.48 -14.32
C ALA A 106 9.55 6.90 -14.76
N GLU A 107 10.24 7.60 -15.66
CA GLU A 107 11.56 7.20 -16.13
C GLU A 107 12.54 7.09 -14.97
N GLY A 108 13.30 5.99 -14.93
CA GLY A 108 14.27 5.73 -13.87
C GLY A 108 13.71 5.08 -12.60
N HIS A 109 12.39 4.96 -12.47
CA HIS A 109 11.73 4.29 -11.34
C HIS A 109 11.04 2.99 -11.81
N PRO A 110 11.28 1.84 -11.17
CA PRO A 110 10.59 0.61 -11.55
C PRO A 110 9.09 0.68 -11.21
N PRO A 111 8.28 -0.20 -11.81
CA PRO A 111 6.88 -0.32 -11.44
C PRO A 111 6.71 -0.55 -9.93
N HIS A 112 5.77 0.18 -9.32
CA HIS A 112 5.50 0.08 -7.90
C HIS A 112 4.04 0.42 -7.58
N VAL A 113 3.62 0.00 -6.39
CA VAL A 113 2.36 0.40 -5.79
C VAL A 113 2.68 1.35 -4.64
N ALA A 114 2.18 2.58 -4.68
CA ALA A 114 2.26 3.49 -3.53
C ALA A 114 1.23 3.05 -2.49
N VAL A 115 1.62 3.04 -1.22
CA VAL A 115 0.77 2.56 -0.12
C VAL A 115 0.74 3.62 0.98
N LEU A 116 -0.46 4.04 1.37
CA LEU A 116 -0.69 4.86 2.55
C LEU A 116 -1.26 3.98 3.67
N ILE A 117 -0.71 4.13 4.89
CA ILE A 117 -1.14 3.38 6.06
C ILE A 117 -1.73 4.33 7.10
N PHE A 118 -2.95 4.01 7.53
CA PHE A 118 -3.68 4.70 8.58
C PHE A 118 -4.06 3.70 9.67
N ALA A 119 -3.86 4.05 10.93
CA ALA A 119 -4.31 3.24 12.06
C ALA A 119 -4.44 4.11 13.32
N ARG A 120 -5.06 3.57 14.35
CA ARG A 120 -4.97 4.15 15.69
C ARG A 120 -3.50 4.22 16.12
N GLY A 121 -3.07 5.37 16.63
CA GLY A 121 -1.69 5.60 17.06
C GLY A 121 -0.75 6.14 15.97
N ILE A 122 -1.18 6.13 14.70
CA ILE A 122 -0.49 6.81 13.61
C ILE A 122 -1.06 8.23 13.49
N ASN A 123 -0.29 9.26 13.87
CA ASN A 123 -0.75 10.66 13.92
C ASN A 123 -0.82 11.34 12.56
N ILE A 124 0.06 10.95 11.66
CA ILE A 124 0.08 11.31 10.24
C ILE A 124 0.30 10.00 9.48
N HIS A 125 -0.43 9.80 8.40
CA HIS A 125 -0.35 8.56 7.63
C HIS A 125 1.08 8.30 7.15
N LEU A 126 1.44 7.03 7.06
CA LEU A 126 2.75 6.62 6.60
C LEU A 126 2.70 6.31 5.12
N HIS A 127 3.61 6.87 4.34
CA HIS A 127 3.75 6.59 2.92
C HIS A 127 4.87 5.56 2.70
N THR A 128 4.59 4.47 1.99
CA THR A 128 5.60 3.51 1.53
C THR A 128 5.36 3.13 0.07
N ARG A 129 6.23 2.31 -0.50
CA ARG A 129 6.10 1.75 -1.85
C ARG A 129 6.30 0.24 -1.78
N MET A 130 5.45 -0.51 -2.47
CA MET A 130 5.68 -1.92 -2.73
C MET A 130 6.27 -2.10 -4.12
N TYR A 131 7.37 -2.83 -4.20
CA TYR A 131 8.02 -3.27 -5.44
C TYR A 131 7.89 -4.78 -5.61
N PHE A 132 8.09 -5.23 -6.85
CA PHE A 132 7.98 -6.63 -7.23
C PHE A 132 9.37 -7.31 -7.26
N PRO A 133 9.46 -8.60 -6.90
CA PRO A 133 10.73 -9.33 -6.89
C PRO A 133 11.40 -9.42 -8.26
N GLU A 134 10.62 -9.39 -9.34
CA GLU A 134 11.10 -9.42 -10.73
C GLU A 134 11.82 -8.12 -11.11
N ASP A 135 11.53 -7.01 -10.43
CA ASP A 135 12.05 -5.68 -10.76
C ASP A 135 13.32 -5.33 -9.95
N ARG A 136 13.92 -6.28 -9.22
CA ARG A 136 15.10 -6.06 -8.35
C ARG A 136 16.28 -5.40 -9.07
N GLU A 137 16.57 -5.79 -10.31
CA GLU A 137 17.66 -5.18 -11.08
C GLU A 137 17.38 -3.72 -11.46
N ALA A 138 16.12 -3.39 -11.76
CA ALA A 138 15.70 -2.03 -12.03
C ALA A 138 15.68 -1.21 -10.73
N LEU A 139 15.23 -1.80 -9.62
CA LEU A 139 15.23 -1.20 -8.29
C LEU A 139 16.63 -0.83 -7.79
N ALA A 140 17.64 -1.65 -8.07
CA ALA A 140 19.04 -1.33 -7.77
C ALA A 140 19.56 -0.08 -8.54
N ARG A 141 18.86 0.33 -9.60
CA ARG A 141 19.17 1.52 -10.40
C ARG A 141 18.30 2.73 -10.05
N ASP A 142 17.26 2.54 -9.25
CA ASP A 142 16.36 3.61 -8.82
C ASP A 142 17.13 4.67 -8.00
N PRO A 143 17.07 5.96 -8.38
CA PRO A 143 17.77 7.03 -7.68
C PRO A 143 17.37 7.21 -6.21
N ASP A 144 16.11 6.95 -5.86
CA ASP A 144 15.61 7.02 -4.48
C ASP A 144 16.17 5.85 -3.67
N MET A 145 16.13 4.65 -4.23
CA MET A 145 16.57 3.43 -3.51
C MET A 145 18.07 3.40 -3.27
N ARG A 146 18.87 4.00 -4.17
CA ARG A 146 20.33 4.12 -4.01
C ARG A 146 20.75 4.95 -2.79
N ARG A 147 19.82 5.66 -2.16
CA ARG A 147 20.06 6.44 -0.93
C ARG A 147 19.86 5.62 0.35
N LEU A 148 19.40 4.38 0.21
CA LEU A 148 19.06 3.49 1.30
C LEU A 148 20.05 2.32 1.37
N GLU A 149 20.21 1.75 2.55
CA GLU A 149 20.97 0.51 2.71
C GLU A 149 20.23 -0.66 2.03
N PRO A 150 20.94 -1.65 1.47
CA PRO A 150 20.32 -2.78 0.75
C PRO A 150 19.27 -3.53 1.57
N GLU A 151 19.49 -3.70 2.87
CA GLU A 151 18.55 -4.35 3.80
C GLU A 151 17.25 -3.54 3.94
N ALA A 152 17.35 -2.22 3.93
CA ALA A 152 16.18 -1.33 3.98
C ALA A 152 15.38 -1.41 2.67
N VAL A 153 16.05 -1.42 1.52
CA VAL A 153 15.40 -1.61 0.20
C VAL A 153 14.67 -2.95 0.14
N ALA A 154 15.22 -4.01 0.74
CA ALA A 154 14.59 -5.32 0.77
C ALA A 154 13.23 -5.33 1.50
N THR A 155 12.99 -4.40 2.44
CA THR A 155 11.69 -4.25 3.13
C THR A 155 10.57 -3.74 2.24
N LEU A 156 10.91 -3.18 1.08
CA LEU A 156 9.96 -2.63 0.11
C LEU A 156 9.59 -3.64 -0.98
N VAL A 157 10.25 -4.80 -1.05
CA VAL A 157 10.03 -5.80 -2.10
C VAL A 157 9.12 -6.90 -1.57
N ALA A 158 7.97 -7.08 -2.22
CA ALA A 158 7.08 -8.19 -1.90
C ALA A 158 7.71 -9.55 -2.24
N ALA A 159 7.23 -10.59 -1.56
CA ALA A 159 7.55 -11.97 -1.89
C ALA A 159 6.49 -12.56 -2.82
N GLU A 160 6.89 -13.41 -3.76
CA GLU A 160 5.94 -14.31 -4.44
C GLU A 160 5.39 -15.32 -3.40
N ASP A 161 4.08 -15.49 -3.36
CA ASP A 161 3.38 -16.38 -2.43
C ASP A 161 2.39 -17.29 -3.19
N GLY A 162 2.84 -17.77 -4.36
CA GLY A 162 2.10 -18.70 -5.19
C GLY A 162 0.94 -18.06 -5.96
N LYS A 163 -0.23 -18.68 -5.90
CA LYS A 163 -1.43 -18.26 -6.64
C LYS A 163 -2.67 -18.40 -5.77
N THR A 164 -3.65 -17.54 -6.01
CA THR A 164 -5.00 -17.68 -5.43
C THR A 164 -5.71 -18.91 -5.97
N GLU A 165 -6.84 -19.28 -5.35
CA GLU A 165 -7.69 -20.38 -5.82
C GLU A 165 -8.16 -20.18 -7.27
N ASP A 166 -8.42 -18.93 -7.66
CA ASP A 166 -8.78 -18.54 -9.03
C ASP A 166 -7.58 -18.44 -9.98
N GLY A 167 -6.37 -18.78 -9.51
CA GLY A 167 -5.16 -18.87 -10.30
C GLY A 167 -4.40 -17.56 -10.53
N LEU A 168 -4.77 -16.47 -9.82
CA LEU A 168 -4.06 -15.19 -9.91
C LEU A 168 -2.73 -15.26 -9.13
N PRO A 169 -1.62 -14.70 -9.66
CA PRO A 169 -0.38 -14.56 -8.88
C PRO A 169 -0.63 -13.81 -7.56
N LEU A 170 -0.08 -14.34 -6.48
CA LEU A 170 -0.19 -13.76 -5.15
C LEU A 170 1.17 -13.22 -4.71
N TYR A 171 1.18 -11.97 -4.26
CA TYR A 171 2.35 -11.32 -3.67
C TYR A 171 2.09 -11.00 -2.20
N ARG A 172 3.04 -11.39 -1.34
CA ARG A 172 3.02 -11.08 0.09
C ARG A 172 3.87 -9.86 0.40
N PHE A 173 3.26 -8.84 1.00
CA PHE A 173 3.90 -7.61 1.43
C PHE A 173 3.58 -7.30 2.89
N ASP A 174 4.40 -7.81 3.81
CA ASP A 174 4.25 -7.50 5.23
C ASP A 174 4.89 -6.14 5.56
N ILE A 175 4.15 -5.28 6.27
CA ILE A 175 4.58 -3.94 6.68
C ILE A 175 4.91 -3.96 8.18
N ARG A 176 6.12 -3.55 8.55
CA ARG A 176 6.55 -3.42 9.95
C ARG A 176 6.68 -1.95 10.30
N LEU A 177 5.86 -1.48 11.23
CA LEU A 177 5.79 -0.08 11.62
C LEU A 177 6.99 0.37 12.46
N GLN A 178 7.66 -0.56 13.14
CA GLN A 178 8.80 -0.28 13.99
C GLN A 178 9.65 -1.54 14.20
N GLY A 179 10.94 -1.37 14.41
CA GLY A 179 11.83 -2.40 14.95
C GLY A 179 12.69 -3.08 13.90
N GLU A 180 12.98 -4.37 14.08
CA GLU A 180 13.87 -5.10 13.17
C GLU A 180 13.22 -5.31 11.79
N ASN A 181 13.91 -4.87 10.74
CA ASN A 181 13.38 -4.78 9.37
C ASN A 181 12.14 -3.88 9.28
N GLU A 182 12.13 -2.77 10.02
CA GLU A 182 11.15 -1.69 9.84
C GLU A 182 11.03 -1.32 8.35
N THR A 183 9.79 -1.26 7.86
CA THR A 183 9.52 -0.91 6.47
C THR A 183 9.96 0.53 6.23
N VAL A 184 10.61 0.79 5.10
CA VAL A 184 10.96 2.16 4.72
C VAL A 184 9.70 2.99 4.47
N PHE A 185 9.62 4.16 5.11
CA PHE A 185 8.58 5.16 4.88
C PHE A 185 9.18 6.44 4.31
N PHE A 186 8.44 7.13 3.44
CA PHE A 186 8.88 8.32 2.72
C PHE A 186 8.16 9.57 3.21
N ASP A 187 8.85 10.70 3.12
CA ASP A 187 8.29 12.05 3.21
C ASP A 187 8.32 12.64 1.79
N ILE A 188 7.18 13.14 1.29
CA ILE A 188 6.94 13.50 -0.12
C ILE A 188 6.40 14.91 -0.31
#